data_AF-A0A3D6CAD1-F1
#
_entry.id   AF-A0A3D6CAD1-F1
#
_cell.length_a   1.000
_cell.length_b   1.000
_cell.length_c   1.000
_cell.angle_alpha   90.00
_cell.angle_beta   90.00
_cell.angle_gamma   90.00
#
_symmetry.space_group_name_H-M   'P 1'
#
loop_
_entity.id
_entity.type
_entity.pdbx_description
1 polymer ?
#
loop_
_entity_poly.entity_id
_entity_poly.type
_entity_poly.pdbx_seq_one_letter_code
_entity_poly.pdbx_strand_id
1 'polypeptide(L)'
;AIHDKSGKMKTAWRGIFSPDTRQRANAIELLSDVLDRKAFNQMVPLLESPSPEKALDEGRKLVKLPNLTKKGEDVITRLLNSGDWVDVIMGLSLVRDDRKNYDIKEITAHLKSHENPIILKEVEMVSQTATSTDTPKDQGQTAEISMGEKILLLKEIDIFSGLSAEELAAIAAETEELDYPSNAEVIRQHEMGETVFLIIDGEVEVIVNQPDGKQIVLDQMGAGNAFGEMALIDDAPRSATIKTVTPSRFLILHKQEFKETAMEFPRISLQICSVLSQRIRGLHAKFQATKA
;
A
#
# COMPACT_ATOMS: atom_id res chain seq x y z
N ALA A 1 12.60 17.47 -9.57
CA ALA A 1 13.43 17.53 -10.80
C ALA A 1 12.64 17.32 -12.10
N ILE A 2 11.64 16.42 -12.13
CA ILE A 2 10.92 16.05 -13.36
C ILE A 2 9.90 17.12 -13.83
N HIS A 3 9.45 18.03 -12.94
CA HIS A 3 8.48 19.09 -13.28
C HIS A 3 9.05 20.52 -13.33
N ASP A 4 10.36 20.70 -13.20
CA ASP A 4 10.96 22.05 -13.27
C ASP A 4 11.14 22.49 -14.73
N LYS A 5 10.22 23.34 -15.22
CA LYS A 5 10.28 23.93 -16.57
C LYS A 5 11.42 24.95 -16.73
N SER A 6 11.97 25.48 -15.64
CA SER A 6 13.03 26.50 -15.65
C SER A 6 14.44 25.92 -15.72
N GLY A 7 14.60 24.62 -15.42
CA GLY A 7 15.89 23.94 -15.34
C GLY A 7 16.76 24.33 -14.13
N LYS A 8 16.32 25.29 -13.29
CA LYS A 8 17.03 25.77 -12.11
C LYS A 8 17.32 24.67 -11.10
N MET A 9 16.37 23.77 -10.85
CA MET A 9 16.52 22.62 -9.95
C MET A 9 17.59 21.64 -10.46
N LYS A 10 17.67 21.43 -11.77
CA LYS A 10 18.69 20.56 -12.39
C LYS A 10 20.08 21.18 -12.28
N THR A 11 20.19 22.50 -12.44
CA THR A 11 21.42 23.27 -12.27
C THR A 11 21.88 23.29 -10.82
N ALA A 12 20.96 23.56 -9.89
CA ALA A 12 21.23 23.54 -8.46
C ALA A 12 21.70 22.15 -8.01
N TRP A 13 21.02 21.08 -8.42
CA TRP A 13 21.42 19.71 -8.07
C TRP A 13 22.83 19.33 -8.53
N ARG A 14 23.25 19.79 -9.72
CA ARG A 14 24.61 19.57 -10.23
C ARG A 14 25.67 20.34 -9.43
N GLY A 15 25.34 21.55 -8.95
CA GLY A 15 26.28 22.39 -8.23
C GLY A 15 26.49 21.99 -6.76
N ILE A 16 25.50 21.37 -6.10
CA ILE A 16 25.62 20.92 -4.69
C ILE A 16 26.78 19.94 -4.50
N PHE A 17 26.96 19.02 -5.44
CA PHE A 17 28.03 18.00 -5.39
C PHE A 17 29.32 18.46 -6.09
N SER A 18 29.42 19.74 -6.46
CA SER A 18 30.63 20.28 -7.08
C SER A 18 31.77 20.37 -6.06
N PRO A 19 33.01 20.01 -6.43
CA PRO A 19 34.17 20.25 -5.59
C PRO A 19 34.51 21.74 -5.43
N ASP A 20 33.97 22.61 -6.29
CA ASP A 20 34.14 24.06 -6.20
C ASP A 20 33.18 24.67 -5.16
N THR A 21 33.76 25.32 -4.15
CA THR A 21 33.02 25.94 -3.04
C THR A 21 32.10 27.07 -3.49
N ARG A 22 32.47 27.84 -4.54
CA ARG A 22 31.61 28.91 -5.08
C ARG A 22 30.42 28.34 -5.83
N GLN A 23 30.65 27.30 -6.64
CA GLN A 23 29.55 26.63 -7.34
C GLN A 23 28.57 25.98 -6.38
N ARG A 24 29.08 25.38 -5.29
CA ARG A 24 28.24 24.81 -4.24
C ARG A 24 27.42 25.88 -3.51
N ALA A 25 28.02 27.01 -3.15
CA ALA A 25 27.30 28.13 -2.51
C ALA A 25 26.18 28.67 -3.41
N ASN A 26 26.48 28.93 -4.69
CA ASN A 26 25.48 29.40 -5.66
C ASN A 26 24.35 28.38 -5.87
N ALA A 27 24.65 27.09 -5.79
CA ALA A 27 23.67 26.02 -5.91
C ALA A 27 22.74 25.92 -4.69
N ILE A 28 23.28 26.16 -3.49
CA ILE A 28 22.50 26.19 -2.24
C ILE A 28 21.58 27.42 -2.23
N GLU A 29 22.07 28.57 -2.68
CA GLU A 29 21.24 29.78 -2.86
C GLU A 29 20.10 29.52 -3.85
N LEU A 30 20.40 28.96 -5.02
CA LEU A 30 19.37 28.56 -6.00
C LEU A 30 18.36 27.55 -5.44
N LEU A 31 18.76 26.65 -4.55
CA LEU A 31 17.83 25.74 -3.88
C LEU A 31 16.91 26.48 -2.91
N SER A 32 17.43 27.46 -2.17
CA SER A 32 16.64 28.26 -1.23
C SER A 32 15.52 29.06 -1.91
N ASP A 33 15.76 29.50 -3.15
CA ASP A 33 14.77 30.18 -3.99
C ASP A 33 13.69 29.25 -4.55
N VAL A 34 14.00 27.96 -4.71
CA VAL A 34 13.12 26.98 -5.36
C VAL A 34 12.33 26.14 -4.35
N LEU A 35 12.91 25.85 -3.19
CA LEU A 35 12.28 25.08 -2.13
C LEU A 35 11.52 25.98 -1.16
N ASP A 36 10.46 25.45 -0.55
CA ASP A 36 9.84 26.16 0.57
C ASP A 36 10.82 26.26 1.75
N ARG A 37 10.66 27.33 2.54
CA ARG A 37 11.60 27.67 3.63
C ARG A 37 11.72 26.56 4.67
N LYS A 38 10.66 25.77 4.90
CA LYS A 38 10.66 24.70 5.90
C LYS A 38 11.48 23.51 5.39
N ALA A 39 11.21 23.07 4.15
CA ALA A 39 11.95 22.00 3.51
C ALA A 39 13.43 22.35 3.33
N PHE A 40 13.74 23.57 2.87
CA PHE A 40 15.12 24.04 2.72
C PHE A 40 15.86 23.99 4.06
N ASN A 41 15.30 24.57 5.13
CA ASN A 41 15.91 24.57 6.45
C ASN A 41 16.19 23.16 6.99
N GLN A 42 15.33 22.19 6.72
CA GLN A 42 15.55 20.80 7.13
C GLN A 42 16.70 20.13 6.34
N MET A 43 16.99 20.60 5.13
CA MET A 43 18.06 20.08 4.29
C MET A 43 19.41 20.78 4.49
N VAL A 44 19.43 21.99 5.05
CA VAL A 44 20.66 22.78 5.27
C VAL A 44 21.80 21.95 5.90
N PRO A 45 21.58 21.16 6.96
CA PRO A 45 22.65 20.33 7.53
C PRO A 45 23.27 19.35 6.53
N LEU A 46 22.50 18.80 5.60
CA LEU A 46 23.01 17.87 4.59
C LEU A 46 23.80 18.59 3.48
N LEU A 47 23.51 19.87 3.25
CA LEU A 47 24.08 20.66 2.16
C LEU A 47 25.34 21.42 2.58
N GLU A 48 25.38 21.90 3.82
CA GLU A 48 26.41 22.82 4.31
C GLU A 48 27.39 22.20 5.30
N SER A 49 27.03 21.09 5.95
CA SER A 49 27.93 20.48 6.94
C SER A 49 29.24 19.99 6.29
N PRO A 50 30.39 20.21 6.95
CA PRO A 50 31.69 19.87 6.40
C PRO A 50 32.02 18.36 6.45
N SER A 51 31.17 17.55 7.07
CA SER A 51 31.34 16.10 7.20
C SER A 51 30.00 15.41 7.45
N PRO A 52 29.81 14.13 7.04
CA PRO A 52 28.58 13.38 7.33
C PRO A 52 28.22 13.29 8.81
N GLU A 53 29.21 13.20 9.71
CA GLU A 53 28.98 13.12 11.16
C GLU A 53 28.38 14.42 11.73
N LYS A 54 28.91 15.58 11.31
CA LYS A 54 28.35 16.89 11.68
C LYS A 54 26.97 17.14 11.06
N ALA A 55 26.77 16.71 9.82
CA ALA A 55 25.46 16.78 9.16
C ALA A 55 24.40 16.01 9.94
N LEU A 56 24.78 14.84 10.48
CA LEU A 56 23.92 14.04 11.35
C LEU A 56 23.65 14.72 12.70
N ASP A 57 24.64 15.31 13.35
CA ASP A 57 24.46 16.03 14.63
C ASP A 57 23.56 17.27 14.48
N GLU A 58 23.80 18.07 13.44
CA GLU A 58 22.98 19.23 13.09
C GLU A 58 21.57 18.81 12.65
N GLY A 59 21.46 17.78 11.82
CA GLY A 59 20.19 17.23 11.37
C GLY A 59 19.32 16.69 12.51
N ARG A 60 19.92 16.03 13.51
CA ARG A 60 19.21 15.53 14.71
C ARG A 60 18.61 16.64 15.58
N LYS A 61 19.15 17.87 15.50
CA LYS A 61 18.58 19.04 16.20
C LYS A 61 17.34 19.57 15.48
N LEU A 62 17.25 19.38 14.17
CA LEU A 62 16.12 19.81 13.34
C LEU A 62 15.01 18.75 13.26
N VAL A 63 15.39 17.47 13.30
CA VAL A 63 14.48 16.33 13.16
C VAL A 63 14.76 15.33 14.28
N LYS A 64 13.77 15.13 15.15
CA LYS A 64 13.78 14.03 16.11
C LYS A 64 13.47 12.71 15.40
N LEU A 65 14.50 12.09 14.87
CA LEU A 65 14.43 10.73 14.37
C LEU A 65 14.31 9.75 15.56
N PRO A 66 13.45 8.72 15.48
CA PRO A 66 13.44 7.65 16.47
C PRO A 66 14.80 6.93 16.46
N ASN A 67 15.17 6.30 17.58
CA ASN A 67 16.37 5.48 17.58
C ASN A 67 16.10 4.22 16.75
N LEU A 68 16.69 4.17 15.55
CA LEU A 68 16.55 3.03 14.64
C LEU A 68 17.48 1.91 15.11
N THR A 69 17.12 1.27 16.22
CA THR A 69 17.80 0.07 16.73
C THR A 69 17.46 -1.12 15.84
N LYS A 70 18.27 -2.20 15.89
CA LYS A 70 17.98 -3.43 15.13
C LYS A 70 16.62 -4.05 15.45
N LYS A 71 16.09 -3.78 16.64
CA LYS A 71 14.78 -4.26 17.10
C LYS A 71 13.65 -3.27 16.84
N GLY A 72 13.92 -2.04 16.40
CA GLY A 72 12.88 -1.07 16.09
C GLY A 72 11.95 -0.66 17.26
N GLU A 73 12.31 -0.96 18.51
CA GLU A 73 11.46 -0.73 19.70
C GLU A 73 10.95 0.72 19.77
N ASP A 74 11.83 1.71 19.62
CA ASP A 74 11.46 3.14 19.60
C ASP A 74 10.49 3.51 18.47
N VAL A 75 10.58 2.84 17.31
CA VAL A 75 9.67 3.08 16.19
C VAL A 75 8.29 2.56 16.54
N ILE A 76 8.19 1.34 17.08
CA ILE A 76 6.92 0.75 17.50
C ILE A 76 6.31 1.56 18.63
N THR A 77 7.07 1.91 19.66
CA THR A 77 6.58 2.76 20.75
C THR A 77 6.06 4.09 20.23
N ARG A 78 6.73 4.69 19.23
CA ARG A 78 6.25 5.94 18.63
C ARG A 78 4.96 5.75 17.83
N LEU A 79 4.83 4.66 17.08
CA LEU A 79 3.61 4.32 16.34
C LEU A 79 2.42 4.09 17.28
N LEU A 80 2.61 3.29 18.32
CA LEU A 80 1.56 2.96 19.30
C LEU A 80 1.09 4.16 20.13
N ASN A 81 1.95 5.18 20.29
CA ASN A 81 1.62 6.42 20.98
C ASN A 81 1.27 7.57 20.01
N SER A 82 1.09 7.28 18.72
CA SER A 82 0.72 8.30 17.73
C SER A 82 -0.71 8.80 17.98
N GLY A 83 -0.96 10.07 17.64
CA GLY A 83 -2.31 10.62 17.60
C GLY A 83 -3.07 10.22 16.33
N ASP A 84 -2.36 9.70 15.33
CA ASP A 84 -2.97 9.10 14.13
C ASP A 84 -3.30 7.64 14.41
N TRP A 85 -4.55 7.26 14.17
CA TRP A 85 -5.00 5.89 14.42
C TRP A 85 -4.37 4.88 13.46
N VAL A 86 -4.02 5.29 12.24
CA VAL A 86 -3.40 4.41 11.25
C VAL A 86 -2.01 3.99 11.71
N ASP A 87 -1.24 4.92 12.29
CA ASP A 87 0.05 4.63 12.90
C ASP A 87 -0.07 3.59 14.01
N VAL A 88 -1.10 3.71 14.88
CA VAL A 88 -1.33 2.75 15.97
C VAL A 88 -1.67 1.37 15.42
N ILE A 89 -2.53 1.28 14.39
CA ILE A 89 -2.85 0.02 13.71
C ILE A 89 -1.61 -0.62 13.07
N MET A 90 -0.77 0.17 12.41
CA MET A 90 0.49 -0.31 11.85
C MET A 90 1.44 -0.80 12.95
N GLY A 91 1.54 -0.08 14.07
CA GLY A 91 2.30 -0.51 15.24
C GLY A 91 1.82 -1.84 15.79
N LEU A 92 0.50 -2.02 15.96
CA LEU A 92 -0.12 -3.27 16.40
C LEU A 92 0.14 -4.42 15.44
N SER A 93 0.09 -4.15 14.12
CA SER A 93 0.38 -5.14 13.08
C SER A 93 1.81 -5.67 13.15
N LEU A 94 2.78 -4.77 13.34
CA LEU A 94 4.19 -5.12 13.49
C LEU A 94 4.45 -5.91 14.78
N VAL A 95 3.81 -5.51 15.89
CA VAL A 95 3.88 -6.23 17.18
C VAL A 95 3.31 -7.64 17.05
N ARG A 96 2.22 -7.81 16.28
CA ARG A 96 1.62 -9.12 16.04
C ARG A 96 2.53 -10.05 15.24
N ASP A 97 3.30 -9.51 14.29
CA ASP A 97 4.23 -10.30 13.47
C ASP A 97 5.47 -10.73 14.25
N ASP A 98 5.99 -9.87 15.15
CA ASP A 98 7.18 -10.15 15.96
C ASP A 98 6.88 -10.40 17.46
N ARG A 99 6.00 -11.36 17.74
CA ARG A 99 5.49 -11.65 19.10
C ARG A 99 6.56 -12.05 20.11
N LYS A 100 7.73 -12.49 19.66
CA LYS A 100 8.82 -12.94 20.52
C LYS A 100 9.56 -11.76 21.16
N ASN A 101 9.52 -10.61 20.51
CA ASN A 101 10.27 -9.43 20.93
C ASN A 101 9.43 -8.40 21.70
N TYR A 102 8.11 -8.54 21.73
CA TYR A 102 7.19 -7.59 22.38
C TYR A 102 6.21 -8.26 23.34
N ASP A 103 5.98 -7.64 24.50
CA ASP A 103 4.92 -8.05 25.41
C ASP A 103 3.57 -7.53 24.90
N ILE A 104 2.89 -8.38 24.12
CA ILE A 104 1.57 -8.09 23.56
C ILE A 104 0.55 -7.80 24.67
N LYS A 105 0.64 -8.45 25.83
CA LYS A 105 -0.35 -8.28 26.90
C LYS A 105 -0.24 -6.89 27.53
N GLU A 106 0.99 -6.43 27.74
CA GLU A 106 1.24 -5.08 28.25
C GLU A 106 0.78 -4.01 27.24
N ILE A 107 1.16 -4.15 25.96
CA ILE A 107 0.80 -3.21 24.89
C ILE A 107 -0.72 -3.13 24.72
N THR A 108 -1.38 -4.28 24.60
CA THR A 108 -2.84 -4.34 24.41
C THR A 108 -3.58 -3.80 25.63
N ALA A 109 -3.09 -4.04 26.86
CA ALA A 109 -3.70 -3.49 28.07
C ALA A 109 -3.72 -1.96 28.07
N HIS A 110 -2.67 -1.30 27.57
CA HIS A 110 -2.61 0.16 27.49
C HIS A 110 -3.60 0.74 26.47
N LEU A 111 -3.92 -0.01 25.41
CA LEU A 111 -4.78 0.45 24.32
C LEU A 111 -6.25 0.03 24.44
N LYS A 112 -6.61 -0.81 25.43
CA LYS A 112 -7.99 -1.28 25.66
C LYS A 112 -9.00 -0.19 26.01
N SER A 113 -8.53 0.99 26.42
CA SER A 113 -9.38 2.14 26.75
C SER A 113 -9.35 3.25 25.70
N HIS A 114 -8.87 2.97 24.48
CA HIS A 114 -8.81 3.96 23.42
C HIS A 114 -10.22 4.34 22.92
N GLU A 115 -10.43 5.59 22.51
CA GLU A 115 -11.73 6.06 22.01
C GLU A 115 -12.06 5.59 20.57
N ASN A 116 -11.08 5.08 19.83
CA ASN A 116 -11.25 4.73 18.42
C ASN A 116 -11.69 3.26 18.30
N PRO A 117 -12.87 2.96 17.72
CA PRO A 117 -13.40 1.61 17.64
C PRO A 117 -12.55 0.67 16.77
N ILE A 118 -11.85 1.19 15.75
CA ILE A 118 -10.96 0.40 14.89
C ILE A 118 -9.76 -0.10 15.69
N ILE A 119 -9.16 0.77 16.50
CA ILE A 119 -8.05 0.40 17.40
C ILE A 119 -8.51 -0.64 18.41
N LEU A 120 -9.69 -0.44 19.03
CA LEU A 120 -10.21 -1.40 20.00
C LEU A 120 -10.42 -2.80 19.39
N LYS A 121 -10.99 -2.86 18.18
CA LYS A 121 -11.18 -4.11 17.44
C LYS A 121 -9.83 -4.77 17.11
N GLU A 122 -8.85 -3.99 16.65
CA GLU A 122 -7.51 -4.50 16.36
C GLU A 122 -6.82 -5.06 17.61
N VAL A 123 -6.92 -4.35 18.74
CA VAL A 123 -6.40 -4.78 20.04
C VAL A 123 -7.02 -6.11 20.48
N GLU A 124 -8.33 -6.28 20.27
CA GLU A 124 -9.02 -7.53 20.55
C GLU A 124 -8.49 -8.68 19.68
N MET A 125 -8.41 -8.47 18.35
CA MET A 125 -7.88 -9.47 17.41
C MET A 125 -6.44 -9.89 17.73
N VAL A 126 -5.57 -8.92 18.01
CA VAL A 126 -4.17 -9.18 18.39
C VAL A 126 -4.09 -9.94 19.72
N SER A 127 -4.94 -9.60 20.69
CA SER A 127 -5.00 -10.27 22.00
C SER A 127 -5.46 -11.73 21.90
N GLN A 128 -6.48 -12.02 21.09
CA GLN A 128 -7.02 -13.37 20.89
C GLN A 128 -6.03 -14.29 20.14
N THR A 129 -5.25 -13.71 19.24
CA THR A 129 -4.24 -14.48 18.52
C THR A 129 -3.04 -14.84 19.41
N ALA A 130 -2.76 -14.05 20.45
CA ALA A 130 -1.69 -14.31 21.42
C ALA A 130 -2.00 -15.45 22.40
N THR A 131 -3.28 -15.80 22.62
CA THR A 131 -3.69 -16.93 23.47
C THR A 131 -3.78 -18.26 22.73
N SER A 132 -3.74 -18.25 21.39
CA SER A 132 -3.76 -19.45 20.55
C SER A 132 -2.33 -19.99 20.36
N THR A 133 -1.85 -20.77 21.32
CA THR A 133 -0.63 -21.59 21.18
C THR A 133 -0.92 -22.83 20.33
N ASP A 134 -0.20 -22.99 19.20
CA ASP A 134 0.04 -24.23 18.45
C ASP A 134 -1.07 -25.31 18.44
N THR A 135 -2.17 -25.08 17.72
CA THR A 135 -3.00 -26.19 17.23
C THR A 135 -3.54 -25.86 15.84
N PRO A 136 -3.52 -26.78 14.85
CA PRO A 136 -4.12 -26.55 13.55
C PRO A 136 -5.63 -26.37 13.76
N LYS A 137 -6.15 -25.18 13.46
CA LYS A 137 -7.60 -24.94 13.45
C LYS A 137 -8.20 -25.72 12.28
N ASP A 138 -8.63 -26.94 12.55
CA ASP A 138 -9.57 -27.68 11.70
C ASP A 138 -10.99 -27.42 12.24
N GLN A 139 -11.75 -26.60 11.50
CA GLN A 139 -13.22 -26.51 11.40
C GLN A 139 -13.64 -25.10 10.96
N GLY A 140 -13.70 -24.88 9.64
CA GLY A 140 -14.72 -24.07 8.94
C GLY A 140 -14.90 -22.57 9.25
N GLN A 141 -14.18 -21.99 10.21
CA GLN A 141 -14.16 -20.54 10.47
C GLN A 141 -12.76 -20.03 10.18
N THR A 142 -12.59 -19.62 8.94
CA THR A 142 -11.42 -18.90 8.49
C THR A 142 -11.35 -17.57 9.28
N ALA A 143 -10.19 -17.25 9.85
CA ALA A 143 -10.03 -16.09 10.74
C ALA A 143 -10.36 -14.78 10.00
N GLU A 144 -11.12 -13.90 10.66
CA GLU A 144 -11.38 -12.53 10.19
C GLU A 144 -10.06 -11.77 10.02
N ILE A 145 -9.93 -11.02 8.93
CA ILE A 145 -8.71 -10.28 8.59
C ILE A 145 -8.71 -8.94 9.33
N SER A 146 -7.62 -8.67 10.04
CA SER A 146 -7.48 -7.42 10.82
C SER A 146 -7.36 -6.19 9.93
N MET A 147 -7.66 -4.99 10.47
CA MET A 147 -7.53 -3.75 9.69
C MET A 147 -6.08 -3.56 9.21
N GLY A 148 -5.14 -3.85 10.09
CA GLY A 148 -3.71 -3.82 9.78
C GLY A 148 -3.29 -4.80 8.69
N GLU A 149 -3.85 -6.03 8.70
CA GLU A 149 -3.61 -7.01 7.63
C GLU A 149 -4.18 -6.53 6.31
N LYS A 150 -5.41 -6.00 6.30
CA LYS A 150 -6.02 -5.45 5.08
C LYS A 150 -5.14 -4.37 4.46
N ILE A 151 -4.62 -3.44 5.27
CA ILE A 151 -3.70 -2.38 4.80
C ILE A 151 -2.44 -2.96 4.17
N LEU A 152 -1.81 -3.95 4.82
CA LEU A 152 -0.61 -4.61 4.32
C LEU A 152 -0.88 -5.40 3.03
N LEU A 153 -2.01 -6.13 2.96
CA LEU A 153 -2.41 -6.89 1.78
C LEU A 153 -2.70 -5.96 0.59
N LEU A 154 -3.41 -4.85 0.82
CA LEU A 154 -3.63 -3.82 -0.21
C LEU A 154 -2.32 -3.24 -0.71
N LYS A 155 -1.30 -3.10 0.14
CA LYS A 155 0.01 -2.58 -0.25
C LYS A 155 0.72 -3.44 -1.29
N GLU A 156 0.52 -4.75 -1.24
CA GLU A 156 1.12 -5.71 -2.18
C GLU A 156 0.42 -5.71 -3.56
N ILE A 157 -0.78 -5.17 -3.64
CA ILE A 157 -1.55 -5.16 -4.88
C ILE A 157 -1.11 -3.99 -5.75
N ASP A 158 -0.66 -4.28 -6.98
CA ASP A 158 -0.13 -3.32 -7.95
C ASP A 158 -0.90 -1.99 -8.01
N ILE A 159 -2.23 -2.06 -8.16
CA ILE A 159 -3.09 -0.87 -8.36
C ILE A 159 -3.14 0.05 -7.12
N PHE A 160 -2.78 -0.46 -5.94
CA PHE A 160 -2.78 0.26 -4.67
C PHE A 160 -1.37 0.44 -4.07
N SER A 161 -0.35 -0.23 -4.63
CA SER A 161 1.02 -0.25 -4.12
C SER A 161 1.68 1.12 -3.90
N GLY A 162 1.29 2.16 -4.66
CA GLY A 162 1.82 3.52 -4.55
C GLY A 162 1.15 4.40 -3.49
N LEU A 163 0.12 3.90 -2.80
CA LEU A 163 -0.65 4.65 -1.81
C LEU A 163 0.00 4.70 -0.43
N SER A 164 -0.32 5.73 0.34
CA SER A 164 0.06 5.87 1.74
C SER A 164 -0.72 4.90 2.63
N ALA A 165 -0.25 4.68 3.87
CA ALA A 165 -0.98 3.86 4.83
C ALA A 165 -2.38 4.42 5.13
N GLU A 166 -2.51 5.75 5.19
CA GLU A 166 -3.79 6.44 5.40
C GLU A 166 -4.76 6.20 4.24
N GLU A 167 -4.29 6.36 3.00
CA GLU A 167 -5.08 6.10 1.79
C GLU A 167 -5.50 4.61 1.71
N LEU A 168 -4.60 3.69 2.07
CA LEU A 168 -4.90 2.26 2.12
C LEU A 168 -5.86 1.91 3.25
N ALA A 169 -5.77 2.59 4.40
CA ALA A 169 -6.68 2.39 5.52
C ALA A 169 -8.10 2.83 5.18
N ALA A 170 -8.25 3.92 4.42
CA ALA A 170 -9.54 4.36 3.90
C ALA A 170 -10.15 3.30 2.96
N ILE A 171 -9.35 2.71 2.05
CA ILE A 171 -9.83 1.62 1.18
C ILE A 171 -10.15 0.37 2.00
N ALA A 172 -9.29 -0.01 2.96
CA ALA A 172 -9.47 -1.19 3.80
C ALA A 172 -10.76 -1.15 4.61
N ALA A 173 -11.17 0.04 5.08
CA ALA A 173 -12.42 0.25 5.80
C ALA A 173 -13.66 -0.11 4.96
N GLU A 174 -13.58 0.11 3.64
CA GLU A 174 -14.67 -0.17 2.70
C GLU A 174 -14.63 -1.58 2.09
N THR A 175 -13.71 -2.44 2.54
CA THR A 175 -13.57 -3.80 2.00
C THR A 175 -14.26 -4.86 2.85
N GLU A 176 -14.92 -5.80 2.17
CA GLU A 176 -15.56 -6.97 2.78
C GLU A 176 -14.80 -8.25 2.45
N GLU A 177 -14.86 -9.24 3.35
CA GLU A 177 -14.26 -10.55 3.14
C GLU A 177 -15.26 -11.51 2.50
N LEU A 178 -14.84 -12.23 1.47
CA LEU A 178 -15.69 -13.19 0.78
C LEU A 178 -14.92 -14.47 0.44
N ASP A 179 -15.43 -15.60 0.94
CA ASP A 179 -14.88 -16.93 0.68
C ASP A 179 -15.66 -17.61 -0.47
N TYR A 180 -14.92 -18.25 -1.38
CA TYR A 180 -15.48 -19.06 -2.47
C TYR A 180 -14.92 -20.49 -2.42
N PRO A 181 -15.75 -21.51 -2.68
CA PRO A 181 -15.25 -22.87 -2.86
C PRO A 181 -14.46 -22.98 -4.17
N SER A 182 -13.67 -24.04 -4.31
CA SER A 182 -13.02 -24.38 -5.59
C SER A 182 -14.05 -24.59 -6.70
N ASN A 183 -13.68 -24.29 -7.94
CA ASN A 183 -14.48 -24.45 -9.14
C ASN A 183 -15.75 -23.58 -9.24
N ALA A 184 -15.81 -22.48 -8.49
CA ALA A 184 -16.90 -21.53 -8.55
C ALA A 184 -16.63 -20.40 -9.56
N GLU A 185 -17.65 -20.00 -10.33
CA GLU A 185 -17.60 -18.79 -11.16
C GLU A 185 -17.80 -17.56 -10.26
N VAL A 186 -16.79 -16.72 -10.14
CA VAL A 186 -16.82 -15.49 -9.34
C VAL A 186 -17.34 -14.33 -10.18
N ILE A 187 -16.90 -14.26 -11.44
CA ILE A 187 -17.34 -13.29 -12.43
C ILE A 187 -17.69 -14.07 -13.70
N ARG A 188 -18.76 -13.68 -14.39
CA ARG A 188 -19.06 -14.19 -15.73
C ARG A 188 -18.85 -13.12 -16.80
N GLN A 189 -18.25 -13.54 -17.91
CA GLN A 189 -18.07 -12.69 -19.08
C GLN A 189 -19.40 -12.11 -19.58
N HIS A 190 -19.38 -10.86 -20.03
CA HIS A 190 -20.50 -10.06 -20.54
C HIS A 190 -21.58 -9.69 -19.51
N GLU A 191 -21.46 -10.11 -18.26
CA GLU A 191 -22.32 -9.59 -17.20
C GLU A 191 -21.89 -8.18 -16.80
N MET A 192 -22.84 -7.39 -16.31
CA MET A 192 -22.52 -6.13 -15.63
C MET A 192 -21.97 -6.45 -14.25
N GLY A 193 -20.99 -5.68 -13.79
CA GLY A 193 -20.51 -5.82 -12.42
C GLY A 193 -19.82 -4.56 -11.95
N GLU A 194 -19.88 -4.34 -10.65
CA GLU A 194 -19.43 -3.11 -9.98
C GLU A 194 -18.52 -3.42 -8.79
N THR A 195 -17.87 -4.60 -8.81
CA THR A 195 -17.03 -5.08 -7.71
C THR A 195 -15.65 -5.44 -8.22
N VAL A 196 -14.62 -5.04 -7.50
CA VAL A 196 -13.25 -5.56 -7.68
C VAL A 196 -12.97 -6.60 -6.59
N PHE A 197 -12.17 -7.60 -6.94
CA PHE A 197 -11.78 -8.67 -6.04
C PHE A 197 -10.27 -8.67 -5.90
N LEU A 198 -9.80 -8.77 -4.67
CA LEU A 198 -8.41 -8.81 -4.28
C LEU A 198 -8.13 -10.21 -3.74
N ILE A 199 -7.22 -10.94 -4.35
CA ILE A 199 -6.92 -12.33 -3.97
C ILE A 199 -6.05 -12.33 -2.72
N ILE A 200 -6.61 -12.81 -1.62
CA ILE A 200 -5.90 -12.95 -0.34
C ILE A 200 -5.30 -14.34 -0.24
N ASP A 201 -6.07 -15.35 -0.64
CA ASP A 201 -5.63 -16.74 -0.67
C ASP A 201 -6.33 -17.50 -1.81
N GLY A 202 -5.65 -18.54 -2.29
CA GLY A 202 -6.10 -19.39 -3.38
C GLY A 202 -5.74 -18.89 -4.78
N GLU A 203 -6.23 -19.62 -5.79
CA GLU A 203 -5.92 -19.42 -7.20
C GLU A 203 -7.20 -19.33 -8.06
N VAL A 204 -7.16 -18.49 -9.09
CA VAL A 204 -8.25 -18.31 -10.06
C VAL A 204 -7.73 -18.37 -11.50
N GLU A 205 -8.60 -18.79 -12.40
CA GLU A 205 -8.38 -18.79 -13.86
C GLU A 205 -9.20 -17.68 -14.53
N VAL A 206 -8.57 -17.02 -15.51
CA VAL A 206 -9.19 -16.06 -16.40
C VAL A 206 -9.60 -16.76 -17.69
N ILE A 207 -10.91 -16.85 -17.96
CA ILE A 207 -11.48 -17.62 -19.07
C ILE A 207 -12.23 -16.67 -20.01
N VAL A 208 -11.93 -16.75 -21.31
CA VAL A 208 -12.68 -16.03 -22.34
C VAL A 208 -13.41 -17.02 -23.24
N ASN A 209 -14.70 -16.78 -23.44
CA ASN A 209 -15.50 -17.52 -24.41
C ASN A 209 -15.35 -16.84 -25.78
N GLN A 210 -14.94 -17.61 -26.79
CA GLN A 210 -14.88 -17.16 -28.16
C GLN A 210 -16.27 -17.24 -28.83
N PRO A 211 -16.50 -16.49 -29.93
CA PRO A 211 -17.78 -16.50 -30.65
C PRO A 211 -18.20 -17.87 -31.19
N ASP A 212 -17.24 -18.77 -31.42
CA ASP A 212 -17.47 -20.16 -31.85
C ASP A 212 -17.83 -21.12 -30.70
N GLY A 213 -17.94 -20.60 -29.48
CA GLY A 213 -18.27 -21.36 -28.27
C GLY A 213 -17.07 -21.99 -27.57
N LYS A 214 -15.84 -21.80 -28.08
CA LYS A 214 -14.63 -22.32 -27.45
C LYS A 214 -14.23 -21.50 -26.23
N GLN A 215 -13.95 -22.17 -25.12
CA GLN A 215 -13.36 -21.55 -23.92
C GLN A 215 -11.83 -21.58 -24.00
N ILE A 216 -11.20 -20.44 -23.71
CA ILE A 216 -9.74 -20.32 -23.62
C ILE A 216 -9.37 -19.76 -22.26
N VAL A 217 -8.50 -20.47 -21.54
CA VAL A 217 -7.83 -19.94 -20.35
C VAL A 217 -6.74 -18.98 -20.81
N LEU A 218 -6.90 -17.69 -20.48
CA LEU A 218 -5.94 -16.65 -20.84
C LEU A 218 -4.83 -16.48 -19.81
N ASP A 219 -5.15 -16.68 -18.53
CA ASP A 219 -4.22 -16.44 -17.43
C ASP A 219 -4.65 -17.18 -16.15
N GLN A 220 -3.71 -17.28 -15.20
CA GLN A 220 -3.93 -17.76 -13.83
C GLN A 220 -3.38 -16.73 -12.83
N MET A 221 -4.14 -16.44 -11.79
CA MET A 221 -3.77 -15.44 -10.78
C MET A 221 -3.93 -16.03 -9.37
N GLY A 222 -3.01 -15.68 -8.48
CA GLY A 222 -3.04 -16.08 -7.07
C GLY A 222 -2.99 -14.88 -6.12
N ALA A 223 -2.72 -15.15 -4.85
CA ALA A 223 -2.62 -14.13 -3.80
C ALA A 223 -1.73 -12.92 -4.20
N GLY A 224 -2.15 -11.72 -3.78
CA GLY A 224 -1.49 -10.45 -4.12
C GLY A 224 -1.91 -9.86 -5.47
N ASN A 225 -2.72 -10.58 -6.26
CA ASN A 225 -3.32 -10.06 -7.48
C ASN A 225 -4.73 -9.52 -7.22
N ALA A 226 -5.25 -8.73 -8.16
CA ALA A 226 -6.64 -8.26 -8.16
C ALA A 226 -7.25 -8.45 -9.55
N PHE A 227 -8.56 -8.66 -9.60
CA PHE A 227 -9.32 -8.81 -10.84
C PHE A 227 -10.66 -8.08 -10.80
N GLY A 228 -11.13 -7.71 -12.00
CA GLY A 228 -12.38 -6.96 -12.16
C GLY A 228 -12.22 -5.46 -11.87
N GLU A 229 -10.99 -4.96 -11.81
CA GLU A 229 -10.64 -3.57 -11.51
C GLU A 229 -11.15 -2.60 -12.58
N MET A 230 -11.32 -3.07 -13.82
CA MET A 230 -11.86 -2.27 -14.91
C MET A 230 -13.27 -1.73 -14.60
N ALA A 231 -14.08 -2.52 -13.86
CA ALA A 231 -15.42 -2.12 -13.45
C ALA A 231 -15.44 -0.90 -12.51
N LEU A 232 -14.33 -0.58 -11.84
CA LEU A 232 -14.22 0.64 -11.04
C LEU A 232 -14.15 1.89 -11.92
N ILE A 233 -13.62 1.75 -13.14
CA ILE A 233 -13.26 2.87 -14.02
C ILE A 233 -14.33 3.16 -15.06
N ASP A 234 -14.88 2.12 -15.69
CA ASP A 234 -15.94 2.26 -16.69
C ASP A 234 -17.15 1.39 -16.37
N ASP A 235 -18.22 1.57 -17.14
CA ASP A 235 -19.45 0.78 -17.05
C ASP A 235 -19.49 -0.29 -18.14
N ALA A 236 -18.32 -0.80 -18.58
CA ALA A 236 -18.27 -1.85 -19.58
C ALA A 236 -18.63 -3.22 -18.96
N PRO A 237 -19.28 -4.12 -19.73
CA PRO A 237 -19.48 -5.50 -19.31
C PRO A 237 -18.15 -6.22 -19.04
N ARG A 238 -18.19 -7.23 -18.18
CA ARG A 238 -17.00 -8.03 -17.81
C ARG A 238 -16.36 -8.66 -19.05
N SER A 239 -15.06 -8.47 -19.21
CA SER A 239 -14.29 -8.92 -20.38
C SER A 239 -14.01 -10.44 -20.40
N ALA A 240 -14.03 -11.08 -19.23
CA ALA A 240 -13.75 -12.50 -19.04
C ALA A 240 -14.58 -13.09 -17.89
N THR A 241 -14.70 -14.41 -17.87
CA THR A 241 -15.15 -15.19 -16.72
C THR A 241 -13.96 -15.44 -15.80
N ILE A 242 -14.16 -15.31 -14.49
CA ILE A 242 -13.18 -15.68 -13.46
C ILE A 242 -13.72 -16.87 -12.70
N LYS A 243 -12.91 -17.94 -12.61
CA LYS A 243 -13.29 -19.17 -11.91
C LYS A 243 -12.22 -19.54 -10.89
N THR A 244 -12.62 -19.92 -9.68
CA THR A 244 -11.69 -20.42 -8.67
C THR A 244 -11.15 -21.80 -9.05
N VAL A 245 -9.86 -22.03 -8.84
CA VAL A 245 -9.18 -23.32 -9.04
C VAL A 245 -9.10 -24.07 -7.71
N THR A 246 -8.73 -23.35 -6.66
CA THR A 246 -8.72 -23.83 -5.26
C THR A 246 -9.85 -23.15 -4.49
N PRO A 247 -10.18 -23.55 -3.24
CA PRO A 247 -10.86 -22.65 -2.33
C PRO A 247 -10.11 -21.31 -2.29
N SER A 248 -10.84 -20.21 -2.35
CA SER A 248 -10.26 -18.87 -2.48
C SER A 248 -10.92 -17.90 -1.53
N ARG A 249 -10.15 -16.92 -1.11
CA ARG A 249 -10.59 -15.84 -0.24
C ARG A 249 -10.27 -14.51 -0.88
N PHE A 250 -11.25 -13.62 -0.87
CA PHE A 250 -11.15 -12.30 -1.46
C PHE A 250 -11.41 -11.21 -0.43
N LEU A 251 -10.73 -10.07 -0.59
CA LEU A 251 -11.31 -8.79 -0.21
C LEU A 251 -12.08 -8.26 -1.42
N ILE A 252 -13.30 -7.80 -1.20
CA ILE A 252 -14.11 -7.17 -2.24
C ILE A 252 -14.25 -5.68 -1.94
N LEU A 253 -14.24 -4.89 -3.01
CA LEU A 253 -14.51 -3.46 -2.94
C LEU A 253 -15.51 -3.11 -4.04
N HIS A 254 -16.59 -2.46 -3.63
CA HIS A 254 -17.65 -2.03 -4.52
C HIS A 254 -17.34 -0.66 -5.13
N LYS A 255 -17.87 -0.43 -6.33
CA LYS A 255 -17.58 0.76 -7.15
C LYS A 255 -18.01 2.05 -6.47
N GLN A 256 -19.12 2.03 -5.73
CA GLN A 256 -19.68 3.22 -5.12
C GLN A 256 -18.78 3.70 -3.97
N GLU A 257 -18.42 2.78 -3.09
CA GLU A 257 -17.54 2.96 -1.95
C GLU A 257 -16.16 3.40 -2.44
N PHE A 258 -15.61 2.72 -3.46
CA PHE A 258 -14.37 3.15 -4.10
C PHE A 258 -14.45 4.59 -4.62
N LYS A 259 -15.55 4.99 -5.27
CA LYS A 259 -15.74 6.36 -5.78
C LYS A 259 -15.80 7.37 -4.64
N GLU A 260 -16.48 7.05 -3.55
CA GLU A 260 -16.57 7.90 -2.36
C GLU A 260 -15.20 8.09 -1.72
N THR A 261 -14.47 7.00 -1.46
CA THR A 261 -13.09 7.06 -0.95
C THR A 261 -12.16 7.83 -1.90
N ALA A 262 -12.30 7.64 -3.21
CA ALA A 262 -11.48 8.32 -4.20
C ALA A 262 -11.79 9.83 -4.32
N MET A 263 -13.00 10.26 -3.98
CA MET A 263 -13.34 11.69 -3.89
C MET A 263 -12.73 12.34 -2.65
N GLU A 264 -12.68 11.63 -1.53
CA GLU A 264 -12.01 12.07 -0.31
C GLU A 264 -10.48 12.07 -0.46
N PHE A 265 -9.93 11.05 -1.11
CA PHE A 265 -8.51 10.85 -1.36
C PHE A 265 -8.20 10.80 -2.87
N PRO A 266 -8.14 11.95 -3.57
CA PRO A 266 -7.94 12.00 -5.04
C PRO A 266 -6.70 11.27 -5.57
N ARG A 267 -5.69 11.09 -4.72
CA ARG A 267 -4.45 10.37 -5.09
C ARG A 267 -4.73 8.90 -5.43
N ILE A 268 -5.76 8.29 -4.85
CA ILE A 268 -6.20 6.93 -5.16
C ILE A 268 -6.50 6.80 -6.66
N SER A 269 -7.29 7.73 -7.21
CA SER A 269 -7.62 7.76 -8.64
C SER A 269 -6.38 7.96 -9.52
N LEU A 270 -5.47 8.86 -9.11
CA LEU A 270 -4.23 9.12 -9.84
C LEU A 270 -3.30 7.91 -9.88
N GLN A 271 -3.22 7.16 -8.78
CA GLN A 271 -2.41 5.95 -8.70
C GLN A 271 -2.93 4.87 -9.65
N ILE A 272 -4.24 4.63 -9.66
CA ILE A 272 -4.85 3.64 -10.57
C ILE A 272 -4.63 4.04 -12.04
N CYS A 273 -4.88 5.31 -12.38
CA CYS A 273 -4.58 5.84 -13.71
C CYS A 273 -3.11 5.63 -14.10
N SER A 274 -2.16 5.84 -13.18
CA SER A 274 -0.73 5.63 -13.40
C SER A 274 -0.43 4.16 -13.71
N VAL A 275 -0.96 3.23 -12.92
CA VAL A 275 -0.76 1.78 -13.08
C VAL A 275 -1.39 1.27 -14.38
N LEU A 276 -2.63 1.65 -14.69
CA LEU A 276 -3.28 1.30 -15.96
C LEU A 276 -2.51 1.84 -17.17
N SER A 277 -2.00 3.08 -17.08
CA SER A 277 -1.16 3.67 -18.12
C SER A 277 0.15 2.88 -18.32
N GLN A 278 0.76 2.39 -17.25
CA GLN A 278 1.95 1.52 -17.33
C GLN A 278 1.62 0.17 -17.97
N ARG A 279 0.49 -0.45 -17.60
CA ARG A 279 0.03 -1.71 -18.19
C ARG A 279 -0.22 -1.56 -19.70
N ILE A 280 -0.87 -0.48 -20.14
CA ILE A 280 -1.07 -0.18 -21.57
C ILE A 280 0.27 -0.06 -22.30
N ARG A 281 1.25 0.65 -21.72
CA ARG A 281 2.60 0.74 -22.32
C ARG A 281 3.27 -0.64 -22.41
N GLY A 282 3.15 -1.46 -21.38
CA GLY A 282 3.69 -2.82 -21.36
C GLY A 282 3.06 -3.72 -22.43
N LEU A 283 1.73 -3.67 -22.59
CA LEU A 283 1.01 -4.39 -23.64
C LEU A 283 1.44 -3.92 -25.04
N HIS A 284 1.58 -2.61 -25.25
CA HIS A 284 2.05 -2.07 -26.52
C HIS A 284 3.47 -2.54 -26.87
N ALA A 285 4.38 -2.54 -25.89
CA ALA A 285 5.74 -3.03 -26.09
C ALA A 285 5.78 -4.54 -26.42
N LYS A 286 4.98 -5.37 -25.74
CA LYS A 286 4.85 -6.80 -26.04
C LYS A 286 4.32 -7.03 -27.46
N PHE A 287 3.29 -6.29 -27.86
CA PHE A 287 2.72 -6.40 -29.21
C PHE A 287 3.71 -6.01 -30.32
N GLN A 288 4.54 -5.00 -30.11
CA GLN A 288 5.59 -4.64 -31.06
C GLN A 288 6.68 -5.72 -31.15
N ALA A 289 7.07 -6.34 -30.03
CA ALA A 289 8.07 -7.39 -29.99
C ALA A 289 7.64 -8.66 -30.73
N THR A 290 6.34 -9.03 -30.69
CA THR A 290 5.82 -10.22 -31.41
C THR A 290 5.71 -10.00 -32.93
N LYS A 291 5.80 -8.76 -33.41
CA LYS A 291 5.77 -8.42 -34.84
C LYS A 291 7.15 -8.31 -35.49
N ALA A 292 8.23 -8.36 -34.70
CA ALA A 292 9.62 -8.34 -35.16
C ALA A 292 10.19 -9.76 -35.23
#